data_AF-A0A7S3V7K6-F1
#
_entry.id   AF-A0A7S3V7K6-F1
#
_cell.length_a   1.000
_cell.length_b   1.000
_cell.length_c   1.000
_cell.angle_alpha   90.00
_cell.angle_beta   90.00
_cell.angle_gamma   90.00
#
_symmetry.space_group_name_H-M   'P 1'
#
loop_
_entity.id
_entity.type
_entity.pdbx_description
1 polymer ?
#
loop_
_entity_poly.entity_id
_entity_poly.type
_entity_poly.pdbx_seq_one_letter_code
_entity_poly.pdbx_strand_id
1 'polypeptide(L)'
;DYFPYNTQECAFDGGDCPIPQEVELLPGCVVSYPEKLGDGNCDFRLPYNSPECNHDNGDCKQVDGYPYCYVDSPPAIGDGYCYDFPPYNTPECGYDGGDCIQVDGYPSCYVDDPTAIGDGYCYDFPPYNTPECGYDGGDCSP
;
A
#
# COMPACT_ATOMS: atom_id res chain seq x y z
N ASP A 1 -5.52 1.85 8.87
CA ASP A 1 -5.94 2.99 9.72
C ASP A 1 -6.61 4.08 8.91
N TYR A 2 -7.78 4.53 9.36
CA TYR A 2 -8.54 5.64 8.79
C TYR A 2 -8.24 6.88 9.63
N PHE A 3 -7.42 7.81 9.13
CA PHE A 3 -7.00 8.99 9.90
C PHE A 3 -7.51 10.29 9.28
N PRO A 4 -8.77 10.70 9.52
CA PRO A 4 -9.18 12.05 9.27
C PRO A 4 -8.71 12.91 10.46
N TYR A 5 -7.41 13.24 10.50
CA TYR A 5 -6.79 14.34 11.27
C TYR A 5 -7.23 14.44 12.74
N ASN A 6 -7.00 13.31 13.43
CA ASN A 6 -7.04 13.07 14.87
C ASN A 6 -8.18 13.73 15.67
N THR A 7 -9.38 13.33 15.28
CA THR A 7 -10.69 13.89 15.64
C THR A 7 -11.12 13.85 17.12
N GLN A 8 -11.91 14.83 17.59
CA GLN A 8 -13.30 14.52 17.96
C GLN A 8 -14.18 15.28 16.98
N GLU A 9 -14.61 14.53 15.97
CA GLU A 9 -14.96 14.97 14.61
C GLU A 9 -14.15 16.18 14.09
N CYS A 10 -12.85 16.08 14.34
CA CYS A 10 -11.80 16.92 13.82
C CYS A 10 -11.63 18.34 14.41
N ALA A 11 -11.83 18.48 15.72
CA ALA A 11 -11.23 19.58 16.45
C ALA A 11 -9.81 19.30 17.00
N PHE A 12 -9.00 18.42 16.38
CA PHE A 12 -7.53 18.47 16.57
C PHE A 12 -6.70 18.42 15.28
N ASP A 13 -7.30 18.91 14.18
CA ASP A 13 -6.60 19.70 13.15
C ASP A 13 -7.31 21.05 12.95
N GLY A 14 -7.71 21.68 14.07
CA GLY A 14 -8.34 23.01 14.07
C GLY A 14 -9.69 23.11 13.35
N GLY A 15 -10.28 22.00 12.91
CA GLY A 15 -11.50 21.97 12.10
C GLY A 15 -11.28 22.10 10.59
N ASP A 16 -10.04 22.17 10.11
CA ASP A 16 -9.72 22.39 8.68
C ASP A 16 -9.53 21.10 7.88
N CYS A 17 -10.36 20.15 8.23
CA CYS A 17 -10.12 18.77 7.94
C CYS A 17 -11.24 18.21 7.07
N PRO A 18 -10.91 17.56 5.95
CA PRO A 18 -11.93 16.97 5.10
C PRO A 18 -12.66 15.85 5.83
N ILE A 19 -13.86 16.14 6.31
CA ILE A 19 -14.70 15.12 6.91
C ILE A 19 -15.02 14.11 5.82
N PRO A 20 -14.71 12.82 6.02
CA PRO A 20 -14.98 11.84 4.99
C PRO A 20 -16.48 11.76 4.66
N GLN A 21 -16.79 11.72 3.37
CA GLN A 21 -18.16 11.77 2.89
C GLN A 21 -18.43 10.57 2.00
N GLU A 22 -19.67 10.08 2.08
CA GLU A 22 -20.17 9.11 1.11
C GLU A 22 -20.35 9.82 -0.24
N VAL A 23 -19.86 9.18 -1.30
CA VAL A 23 -19.91 9.74 -2.67
C VAL A 23 -21.23 9.31 -3.34
N GLU A 24 -21.99 10.28 -3.86
CA GLU A 24 -23.37 10.08 -4.36
C GLU A 24 -23.52 8.93 -5.38
N LEU A 25 -22.49 8.67 -6.18
CA LEU A 25 -22.48 7.64 -7.23
C LEU A 25 -21.66 6.39 -6.87
N LEU A 26 -21.07 6.33 -5.68
CA LEU A 26 -20.31 5.19 -5.17
C LEU A 26 -20.81 4.84 -3.76
N PRO A 27 -21.96 4.15 -3.64
CA PRO A 27 -22.53 3.80 -2.34
C PRO A 27 -21.54 3.02 -1.47
N GLY A 28 -21.34 3.46 -0.23
CA GLY A 28 -20.36 2.88 0.69
C GLY A 28 -18.90 3.34 0.48
N CYS A 29 -18.58 4.04 -0.60
CA CYS A 29 -17.28 4.72 -0.73
C CYS A 29 -17.29 5.98 0.14
N VAL A 30 -16.51 5.96 1.22
CA VAL A 30 -16.36 7.08 2.14
C VAL A 30 -14.92 7.58 2.09
N VAL A 31 -14.71 8.75 1.49
CA VAL A 31 -13.38 9.35 1.29
C VAL A 31 -13.33 10.78 1.83
N SER A 32 -12.14 11.20 2.26
CA SER A 32 -11.88 12.58 2.69
C SER A 32 -11.92 13.59 1.54
N TYR A 33 -11.38 13.21 0.38
CA TYR A 33 -11.22 14.09 -0.78
C TYR A 33 -11.87 13.44 -2.00
N PRO A 34 -13.17 13.63 -2.23
CA PRO A 34 -13.87 13.06 -3.38
C PRO A 34 -13.24 13.42 -4.73
N GLU A 35 -12.53 14.55 -4.81
CA GLU A 35 -11.84 15.02 -6.02
C GLU A 35 -10.64 14.16 -6.43
N LYS A 36 -10.12 13.33 -5.53
CA LYS A 36 -9.04 12.38 -5.84
C LYS A 36 -9.54 11.16 -6.60
N LEU A 37 -10.82 10.81 -6.43
CA LEU A 37 -11.43 9.69 -7.14
C LEU A 37 -11.53 9.97 -8.64
N GLY A 38 -10.84 9.19 -9.46
CA GLY A 38 -10.90 9.35 -10.91
C GLY A 38 -10.13 10.57 -11.42
N ASP A 39 -9.11 11.03 -10.67
CA ASP A 39 -8.28 12.18 -11.03
C ASP A 39 -7.19 11.86 -12.08
N GLY A 40 -7.08 10.59 -12.46
CA GLY A 40 -6.11 10.03 -13.39
C GLY A 40 -4.86 9.44 -12.73
N ASN A 41 -4.71 9.56 -11.41
CA ASN A 41 -3.66 8.91 -10.62
C ASN A 41 -4.29 7.83 -9.76
N CYS A 42 -3.61 6.68 -9.59
CA CYS A 42 -4.07 5.68 -8.64
C CYS A 42 -3.66 6.06 -7.21
N ASP A 43 -4.62 6.53 -6.42
CA ASP A 43 -4.53 6.64 -4.97
C ASP A 43 -4.67 5.25 -4.34
N PHE A 44 -3.58 4.48 -4.35
CA PHE A 44 -3.55 3.07 -3.94
C PHE A 44 -3.92 2.80 -2.46
N ARG A 45 -4.00 3.83 -1.61
CA ARG A 45 -4.29 3.67 -0.18
C ARG A 45 -5.79 3.55 0.05
N LEU A 46 -6.18 2.72 1.01
CA LEU A 46 -7.56 2.73 1.50
C LEU A 46 -7.93 4.11 2.06
N PRO A 47 -9.16 4.58 1.85
CA PRO A 47 -10.28 3.86 1.23
C PRO A 47 -10.34 3.96 -0.32
N TYR A 48 -9.50 4.76 -0.98
CA TYR A 48 -9.59 5.01 -2.44
C TYR A 48 -9.45 3.73 -3.27
N ASN A 49 -8.38 2.97 -3.09
CA ASN A 49 -8.19 1.68 -3.76
C ASN A 49 -8.93 0.53 -3.06
N SER A 50 -10.25 0.69 -2.91
CA SER A 50 -11.14 -0.34 -2.40
C SER A 50 -12.21 -0.71 -3.44
N PRO A 51 -12.82 -1.89 -3.37
CA PRO A 51 -13.96 -2.23 -4.21
C PRO A 51 -15.12 -1.24 -4.07
N GLU A 52 -15.38 -0.72 -2.87
CA GLU A 52 -16.45 0.25 -2.59
C GLU A 52 -16.21 1.57 -3.34
N CYS A 53 -14.95 2.01 -3.41
CA CYS A 53 -14.54 3.18 -4.18
C CYS A 53 -14.16 2.84 -5.64
N ASN A 54 -14.55 1.66 -6.13
CA ASN A 54 -14.24 1.18 -7.48
C ASN A 54 -12.75 1.25 -7.84
N HIS A 55 -11.87 0.99 -6.88
CA HIS A 55 -10.41 1.06 -7.05
C HIS A 55 -9.98 2.42 -7.59
N ASP A 56 -10.31 3.44 -6.81
CA ASP A 56 -10.08 4.84 -7.12
C ASP A 56 -10.83 5.33 -8.37
N ASN A 57 -12.13 5.02 -8.40
CA ASN A 57 -13.01 5.23 -9.55
C ASN A 57 -12.40 4.72 -10.87
N GLY A 58 -11.67 3.62 -10.77
CA GLY A 58 -11.04 2.90 -11.85
C GLY A 58 -9.63 3.37 -12.20
N ASP A 59 -9.02 4.33 -11.50
CA ASP A 59 -7.64 4.76 -11.80
C ASP A 59 -6.60 3.70 -11.43
N CYS A 60 -6.83 2.96 -10.34
CA CYS A 60 -6.08 1.74 -10.04
C CYS A 60 -6.61 0.59 -10.92
N LYS A 61 -5.74 0.02 -11.76
CA LYS A 61 -6.11 -0.98 -12.76
C LYS A 61 -5.90 -2.39 -12.21
N GLN A 62 -6.88 -3.27 -12.46
CA GLN A 62 -6.76 -4.69 -12.14
C GLN A 62 -5.62 -5.33 -12.94
N VAL A 63 -4.87 -6.21 -12.29
CA VAL A 63 -3.77 -6.96 -12.91
C VAL A 63 -4.25 -8.34 -13.35
N ASP A 64 -3.99 -8.69 -14.61
CA ASP A 64 -4.35 -10.00 -15.16
C ASP A 64 -3.64 -11.13 -14.39
N GLY A 65 -4.40 -12.13 -13.93
CA GLY A 65 -3.88 -13.22 -13.10
C GLY A 65 -3.86 -12.94 -11.59
N TYR A 66 -4.02 -11.69 -11.18
CA TYR A 66 -4.07 -11.26 -9.78
C TYR A 66 -5.39 -10.51 -9.51
N PRO A 67 -6.51 -11.22 -9.27
CA PRO A 67 -7.85 -10.63 -9.28
C PRO A 67 -8.11 -9.58 -8.20
N TYR A 68 -7.28 -9.55 -7.15
CA TYR A 68 -7.35 -8.60 -6.04
C TYR A 68 -6.24 -7.55 -6.07
N CYS A 69 -5.38 -7.57 -7.09
CA CYS A 69 -4.30 -6.62 -7.26
C CYS A 69 -4.75 -5.46 -8.16
N TYR A 70 -4.63 -4.24 -7.63
CA TYR A 70 -4.99 -3.01 -8.32
C TYR A 70 -3.87 -1.99 -8.14
N VAL A 71 -3.22 -1.62 -9.25
CA VAL A 71 -2.02 -0.78 -9.29
C VAL A 71 -2.14 0.28 -10.39
N ASP A 72 -1.26 1.29 -10.39
CA ASP A 72 -1.22 2.30 -11.47
C ASP A 72 -0.66 1.72 -12.79
N SER A 73 0.29 0.79 -12.73
CA SER A 73 0.94 0.20 -13.89
C SER A 73 0.96 -1.34 -13.84
N PRO A 74 -0.11 -2.02 -14.30
CA PRO A 74 -0.16 -3.48 -14.36
C PRO A 74 1.05 -4.18 -15.03
N PRO A 75 1.66 -3.63 -16.09
CA PRO A 75 2.83 -4.26 -16.72
C PRO A 75 4.09 -4.33 -15.86
N ALA A 76 4.14 -3.61 -14.73
CA ALA A 76 5.29 -3.67 -13.80
C ALA A 76 5.24 -4.91 -12.90
N ILE A 77 4.08 -5.56 -12.75
CA ILE A 77 3.95 -6.80 -11.99
C ILE A 77 4.58 -7.95 -12.78
N GLY A 78 5.61 -8.60 -12.21
CA GLY A 78 6.27 -9.74 -12.87
C GLY A 78 7.16 -9.31 -14.04
N ASP A 79 7.70 -8.09 -14.02
CA ASP A 79 8.60 -7.57 -15.06
C ASP A 79 10.08 -7.91 -14.82
N GLY A 80 10.39 -8.54 -13.68
CA GLY A 80 11.72 -8.95 -13.25
C GLY A 80 12.44 -7.92 -12.37
N TYR A 81 11.81 -6.78 -12.06
CA TYR A 81 12.29 -5.79 -11.11
C TYR A 81 11.38 -5.79 -9.87
N CYS A 82 11.95 -5.91 -8.67
CA CYS A 82 11.15 -5.83 -7.45
C CYS A 82 10.77 -4.37 -7.11
N TYR A 83 9.48 -4.08 -7.26
CA TYR A 83 8.80 -2.89 -6.74
C TYR A 83 8.38 -3.15 -5.29
N ASP A 84 9.33 -2.98 -4.38
CA ASP A 84 9.26 -3.34 -2.96
C ASP A 84 8.28 -2.53 -2.08
N PHE A 85 7.37 -1.76 -2.68
CA PHE A 85 6.41 -0.89 -2.01
C PHE A 85 4.94 -1.22 -2.37
N PRO A 86 3.96 -0.89 -1.51
CA PRO A 86 2.55 -1.06 -1.86
C PRO A 86 2.14 -0.12 -3.01
N PRO A 87 1.24 -0.53 -3.90
CA PRO A 87 0.46 -1.79 -3.85
C PRO A 87 1.17 -3.01 -4.45
N TYR A 88 2.33 -2.85 -5.08
CA TYR A 88 3.03 -3.89 -5.84
C TYR A 88 3.51 -5.06 -4.96
N ASN A 89 4.29 -4.77 -3.92
CA ASN A 89 4.80 -5.77 -3.00
C ASN A 89 3.78 -6.16 -1.92
N THR A 90 2.65 -6.73 -2.35
CA THR A 90 1.57 -7.21 -1.47
C THR A 90 1.17 -8.64 -1.83
N PRO A 91 0.59 -9.42 -0.90
CA PRO A 91 0.11 -10.77 -1.19
C PRO A 91 -0.91 -10.82 -2.35
N GLU A 92 -1.78 -9.81 -2.45
CA GLU A 92 -2.79 -9.68 -3.49
C GLU A 92 -2.17 -9.55 -4.88
N CYS A 93 -1.02 -8.88 -4.95
CA CYS A 93 -0.19 -8.70 -6.14
C CYS A 93 0.92 -9.75 -6.27
N GLY A 94 0.89 -10.79 -5.44
CA GLY A 94 1.85 -11.89 -5.49
C GLY A 94 3.28 -11.50 -5.13
N TYR A 95 3.45 -10.46 -4.30
CA TYR A 95 4.75 -9.84 -4.01
C TYR A 95 5.44 -9.41 -5.31
N ASP A 96 4.75 -8.49 -6.00
CA ASP A 96 5.15 -7.94 -7.29
C ASP A 96 5.35 -9.01 -8.37
N GLY A 97 4.35 -9.88 -8.52
CA GLY A 97 4.42 -10.95 -9.52
C GLY A 97 5.45 -12.05 -9.19
N GLY A 98 6.02 -12.02 -7.98
CA GLY A 98 7.10 -12.89 -7.54
C GLY A 98 8.50 -12.34 -7.82
N ASP A 99 8.62 -11.08 -8.22
CA ASP A 99 9.92 -10.43 -8.46
C ASP A 99 10.63 -10.06 -7.16
N CYS A 100 9.88 -9.77 -6.09
CA CYS A 100 10.43 -9.58 -4.76
C CYS A 100 10.72 -10.94 -4.07
N ILE A 101 11.86 -11.03 -3.40
CA ILE A 101 12.42 -12.30 -2.93
C ILE A 101 12.03 -12.54 -1.47
N GLN A 102 11.45 -13.71 -1.20
CA GLN A 102 11.17 -14.15 0.17
C GLN A 102 12.47 -14.33 0.96
N VAL A 103 12.54 -13.75 2.16
CA VAL A 103 13.71 -13.86 3.03
C VAL A 103 13.65 -15.14 3.86
N ASP A 104 14.73 -15.92 3.85
CA ASP A 104 14.84 -17.15 4.63
C ASP A 104 14.69 -16.85 6.14
N GLY A 105 13.80 -17.60 6.80
CA GLY A 105 13.49 -17.38 8.23
C GLY A 105 12.40 -16.32 8.49
N TYR A 106 12.00 -15.55 7.48
CA TYR A 106 10.95 -14.53 7.55
C TYR A 106 9.88 -14.76 6.47
N PRO A 107 8.91 -15.69 6.69
CA PRO A 107 8.01 -16.16 5.63
C PRO A 107 7.12 -15.09 4.97
N SER A 108 6.92 -13.96 5.64
CA SER A 108 6.12 -12.84 5.16
C SER A 108 6.96 -11.64 4.71
N CYS A 109 8.28 -11.76 4.72
CA CYS A 109 9.21 -10.70 4.30
C CYS A 109 9.62 -10.92 2.85
N TYR A 110 9.34 -9.94 2.00
CA TYR A 110 9.68 -9.93 0.59
C TYR A 110 10.37 -8.60 0.29
N VAL A 111 11.62 -8.66 -0.18
CA VAL A 111 12.49 -7.50 -0.42
C VAL A 111 13.17 -7.64 -1.78
N ASP A 112 13.78 -6.57 -2.29
CA ASP A 112 14.60 -6.62 -3.51
C ASP A 112 15.97 -7.27 -3.28
N ASP A 113 16.58 -7.08 -2.10
CA ASP A 113 17.86 -7.68 -1.71
C ASP A 113 17.80 -8.35 -0.32
N PRO A 114 17.54 -9.67 -0.25
CA PRO A 114 17.51 -10.42 1.01
C PRO A 114 18.82 -10.39 1.79
N THR A 115 19.95 -10.05 1.16
CA THR A 115 21.25 -10.06 1.82
C THR A 115 21.47 -8.87 2.76
N ALA A 116 20.63 -7.84 2.65
CA ALA A 116 20.65 -6.69 3.55
C ALA A 116 19.97 -6.98 4.91
N ILE A 117 19.12 -8.01 5.00
CA ILE A 117 18.46 -8.37 6.27
C ILE A 117 19.47 -9.02 7.22
N GLY A 118 19.71 -8.40 8.37
CA GLY A 118 20.63 -8.94 9.39
C GLY A 118 22.11 -8.81 9.02
N ASP A 119 22.45 -7.83 8.17
CA ASP A 119 23.80 -7.58 7.70
C ASP A 119 24.64 -6.68 8.64
N GLY A 120 24.01 -6.15 9.70
CA GLY A 120 24.59 -5.26 10.69
C GLY A 120 24.41 -3.77 10.40
N TYR A 121 23.76 -3.39 9.30
CA TYR A 121 23.35 -2.03 8.97
C TYR A 121 21.83 -1.91 9.14
N CYS A 122 21.36 -0.83 9.75
CA CYS A 122 19.93 -0.58 9.86
C CYS A 122 19.37 0.13 8.63
N TYR A 123 18.53 -0.57 7.88
CA TYR A 123 17.72 -0.12 6.76
C TYR A 123 16.34 0.33 7.25
N ASP A 124 16.27 1.54 7.82
CA ASP A 124 15.06 2.11 8.45
C ASP A 124 13.98 2.56 7.44
N PHE A 125 13.52 1.64 6.60
CA PHE A 125 12.41 1.84 5.66
C PHE A 125 11.72 0.51 5.32
N PRO A 126 10.42 0.50 5.00
CA PRO A 126 9.75 -0.68 4.46
C PRO A 126 10.33 -1.06 3.08
N PRO A 127 10.38 -2.37 2.74
CA PRO A 127 9.89 -3.48 3.55
C PRO A 127 10.88 -3.97 4.62
N TYR A 128 12.15 -3.57 4.58
CA TYR A 128 13.23 -4.02 5.47
C TYR A 128 12.94 -3.86 6.96
N ASN A 129 12.67 -2.63 7.43
CA ASN A 129 12.36 -2.36 8.83
C ASN A 129 10.87 -2.54 9.14
N THR A 130 10.37 -3.76 8.98
CA THR A 130 8.99 -4.14 9.33
C THR A 130 8.97 -5.35 10.28
N PRO A 131 7.89 -5.55 11.07
CA PRO A 131 7.76 -6.75 11.90
C PRO A 131 7.88 -8.06 11.11
N GLU A 132 7.38 -8.08 9.87
CA GLU A 132 7.43 -9.22 8.97
C GLU A 132 8.86 -9.60 8.59
N CYS A 133 9.73 -8.59 8.46
CA CYS A 133 11.17 -8.72 8.22
C CYS A 133 12.02 -8.69 9.51
N GLY A 134 11.37 -8.82 10.67
CA GLY A 134 12.05 -8.89 11.96
C GLY A 134 12.74 -7.60 12.39
N TYR A 135 12.26 -6.44 11.92
CA TYR A 135 12.92 -5.15 12.07
C TYR A 135 14.35 -5.19 11.50
N ASP A 136 14.43 -5.48 10.20
CA ASP A 136 15.68 -5.60 9.46
C ASP A 136 16.61 -6.66 10.06
N GLY A 137 16.09 -7.86 10.31
CA GLY A 137 16.88 -8.94 10.94
C GLY A 137 17.30 -8.65 12.39
N GLY A 138 16.76 -7.59 13.00
CA GLY A 138 17.14 -7.09 14.31
C GLY A 138 18.23 -6.01 14.30
N ASP A 139 18.66 -5.54 13.13
CA ASP A 139 19.67 -4.49 13.01
C ASP A 139 19.10 -3.10 13.33
N CYS A 140 17.81 -2.90 13.07
CA CYS A 140 17.10 -1.71 13.50
C CYS A 140 16.56 -1.88 14.93
N SER A 141 17.02 -1.04 15.85
CA SER A 141 16.43 -0.94 17.18
C SER A 141 15.09 -0.17 17.12
N PRO A 142 14.05 -0.58 17.87
CA PRO A 142 12.84 0.21 18.05
C PRO A 142 13.07 1.51 18.84
#